data_AF-A0A7M7N4R8-F1
#
_entry.id   AF-A0A7M7N4R8-F1
#
_cell.length_a   1.000
_cell.length_b   1.000
_cell.length_c   1.000
_cell.angle_alpha   90.00
_cell.angle_beta   90.00
_cell.angle_gamma   90.00
#
_symmetry.space_group_name_H-M   'P 1'
#
loop_
_entity.id
_entity.type
_entity.pdbx_description
1 polymer ?
#
loop_
_entity_poly.entity_id
_entity_poly.type
_entity_poly.pdbx_seq_one_letter_code
_entity_poly.pdbx_strand_id
1 'polypeptide(L)'
;MRATWSLGNLSDALLINLESEDDAFVSQFSDLLLQKLFEAAIQAAGDHDKVKSNAVRGLGMLVRFMQPHTLAKSSFQTLIEKAVMALLKNINGGAVKVRWNACYALGNMFRNPNLGLGTAPWGSEVYRSLIKVITECKNFKVRINGALALSIPSKRLDYGSIDQFTRVWSCLVQATAVIGQVSEISELKYRDTLRDQLCQTIIHLALLVDGDDLSDLNPIMQGNVDMMQSNIQKFSSTSSTASAGQKPHGNDVAPVREHLSTLEDIQGLEPGAREALEMLQQVFVAMTTEVMLDDTDPQSMSSGGGIPLD
;
A
#
# COMPACT_ATOMS: atom_id res chain seq x y z
N MET A 1 1.89 8.54 29.52
CA MET A 1 1.90 7.16 28.96
C MET A 1 0.56 6.45 29.08
N ARG A 2 -0.01 6.23 30.28
CA ARG A 2 -1.32 5.54 30.42
C ARG A 2 -2.43 6.26 29.66
N ALA A 3 -2.53 7.59 29.81
CA ALA A 3 -3.50 8.41 29.08
C ALA A 3 -3.40 8.27 27.55
N THR A 4 -2.19 8.31 26.98
CA THR A 4 -2.00 8.13 25.53
C THR A 4 -2.27 6.72 25.04
N TRP A 5 -2.01 5.72 25.88
CA TRP A 5 -2.37 4.33 25.57
C TRP A 5 -3.89 4.17 25.53
N SER A 6 -4.60 4.71 26.53
CA SER A 6 -6.07 4.76 26.54
C SER A 6 -6.64 5.54 25.36
N LEU A 7 -6.03 6.66 24.96
CA LEU A 7 -6.46 7.43 23.79
C LEU A 7 -6.33 6.61 22.49
N GLY A 8 -5.20 5.91 22.31
CA GLY A 8 -5.01 5.04 21.17
C GLY A 8 -6.09 3.95 21.11
N ASN A 9 -6.34 3.27 22.24
CA ASN A 9 -7.35 2.21 22.31
C ASN A 9 -8.78 2.73 22.15
N LEU A 10 -9.08 3.92 22.68
CA LEU A 10 -10.36 4.58 22.44
C LEU A 10 -10.53 4.83 20.93
N SER A 11 -9.48 5.28 20.25
CA SER A 11 -9.52 5.51 18.80
C SER A 11 -9.72 4.21 18.02
N ASP A 12 -9.13 3.09 18.45
CA ASP A 12 -9.42 1.76 17.91
C ASP A 12 -10.90 1.41 18.07
N ALA A 13 -11.45 1.59 19.28
CA ALA A 13 -12.84 1.29 19.57
C ALA A 13 -13.80 2.15 18.74
N LEU A 14 -13.49 3.44 18.53
CA LEU A 14 -14.29 4.30 17.66
C LEU A 14 -14.35 3.77 16.23
N LEU A 15 -13.24 3.25 15.69
CA LEU A 15 -13.24 2.67 14.34
C LEU A 15 -14.00 1.35 14.26
N ILE A 16 -13.93 0.51 15.28
CA ILE A 16 -14.73 -0.72 15.32
C ILE A 16 -16.22 -0.38 15.25
N ASN A 17 -16.64 0.68 15.96
CA ASN A 17 -18.03 1.14 15.91
C ASN A 17 -18.39 1.85 14.59
N LEU A 18 -17.42 2.45 13.89
CA LEU A 18 -17.63 2.97 12.53
C LEU A 18 -17.86 1.86 11.51
N GLU A 19 -17.22 0.70 11.71
CA GLU A 19 -17.35 -0.46 10.82
C GLU A 19 -18.59 -1.31 11.16
N SER A 20 -19.18 -1.14 12.34
CA SER A 20 -20.52 -1.66 12.61
C SER A 20 -21.57 -0.78 11.94
N GLU A 21 -22.59 -1.39 11.33
CA GLU A 21 -23.70 -0.72 10.62
C GLU A 21 -24.62 0.16 11.53
N ASP A 22 -24.13 0.58 12.70
CA ASP A 22 -24.81 1.48 13.63
C ASP A 22 -24.37 2.94 13.39
N ASP A 23 -24.97 3.55 12.35
CA ASP A 23 -24.73 4.94 11.97
C ASP A 23 -25.13 5.95 13.07
N ALA A 24 -25.96 5.56 14.04
CA ALA A 24 -26.47 6.46 15.07
C ALA A 24 -25.37 6.90 16.04
N PHE A 25 -24.48 5.99 16.44
CA PHE A 25 -23.37 6.34 17.33
C PHE A 25 -22.39 7.34 16.66
N VAL A 26 -22.02 7.05 15.43
CA VAL A 26 -21.02 7.83 14.68
C VAL A 26 -21.54 9.24 14.39
N SER A 27 -22.80 9.34 13.95
CA SER A 27 -23.43 10.63 13.61
C SER A 27 -23.67 11.53 14.84
N GLN A 28 -23.83 10.93 16.03
CA GLN A 28 -24.06 11.66 17.28
C GLN A 28 -22.77 11.92 18.07
N PHE A 29 -21.60 11.50 17.56
CA PHE A 29 -20.35 11.71 18.28
C PHE A 29 -20.05 13.21 18.43
N SER A 30 -19.72 13.62 19.65
CA SER A 30 -19.53 15.03 19.96
C SER A 30 -18.29 15.61 19.27
N ASP A 31 -18.49 16.63 18.44
CA ASP A 31 -17.38 17.39 17.85
C ASP A 31 -16.47 18.02 18.90
N LEU A 32 -17.04 18.50 20.02
CA LEU A 32 -16.22 19.07 21.10
C LEU A 32 -15.29 18.01 21.70
N LEU A 33 -15.81 16.79 21.93
CA LEU A 33 -14.99 15.68 22.40
C LEU A 33 -13.93 15.31 21.37
N LEU A 34 -14.31 15.22 20.08
CA LEU A 34 -13.38 14.89 19.01
C LEU A 34 -12.25 15.92 18.89
N GLN A 35 -12.59 17.22 18.95
CA GLN A 35 -11.61 18.31 18.99
C GLN A 35 -10.64 18.15 20.17
N LYS A 36 -11.15 17.84 21.38
CA LYS A 36 -10.30 17.64 22.56
C LYS A 36 -9.38 16.43 22.42
N LEU A 37 -9.85 15.35 21.79
CA LEU A 37 -9.03 14.17 21.49
C LEU A 37 -7.90 14.53 20.50
N PHE A 38 -8.19 15.30 19.46
CA PHE A 38 -7.17 15.80 18.52
C PHE A 38 -6.14 16.68 19.22
N GLU A 39 -6.57 17.69 19.97
CA GLU A 39 -5.67 18.60 20.70
C GLU A 39 -4.72 17.83 21.63
N ALA A 40 -5.26 16.87 22.40
CA ALA A 40 -4.48 16.04 23.31
C ALA A 40 -3.48 15.13 22.56
N ALA A 41 -3.92 14.50 21.46
CA ALA A 41 -3.07 13.63 20.66
C ALA A 41 -1.95 14.41 19.93
N ILE A 42 -2.25 15.60 19.40
CA ILE A 42 -1.26 16.49 18.76
C ILE A 42 -0.20 16.91 19.77
N GLN A 43 -0.61 17.35 20.96
CA GLN A 43 0.32 17.73 22.02
C GLN A 43 1.21 16.54 22.44
N ALA A 44 0.61 15.37 22.64
CA ALA A 44 1.31 14.16 23.06
C ALA A 44 2.25 13.60 21.99
N ALA A 45 2.03 13.89 20.71
CA ALA A 45 2.93 13.53 19.61
C ALA A 45 4.27 14.31 19.65
N GLY A 46 4.41 15.30 20.53
CA GLY A 46 5.66 16.01 20.82
C GLY A 46 6.52 15.43 21.95
N ASP A 47 5.99 14.48 22.74
CA ASP A 47 6.55 14.05 24.03
C ASP A 47 7.64 12.95 23.90
N HIS A 48 7.91 12.15 24.92
CA HIS A 48 8.84 11.02 24.88
C HIS A 48 8.32 9.88 23.98
N ASP A 49 9.19 9.08 23.36
CA ASP A 49 8.86 8.09 22.32
C ASP A 49 7.73 7.10 22.67
N LYS A 50 7.65 6.69 23.94
CA LYS A 50 6.59 5.80 24.42
C LYS A 50 5.20 6.46 24.43
N VAL A 51 5.16 7.78 24.64
CA VAL A 51 3.94 8.60 24.57
C VAL A 51 3.62 8.89 23.11
N LYS A 52 4.60 9.37 22.35
CA LYS A 52 4.49 9.65 20.90
C LYS A 52 3.92 8.48 20.13
N SER A 53 4.43 7.27 20.35
CA SER A 53 4.03 6.07 19.60
C SER A 53 2.50 5.83 19.63
N ASN A 54 1.86 6.08 20.77
CA ASN A 54 0.41 5.89 20.90
C ASN A 54 -0.37 7.12 20.40
N ALA A 55 0.17 8.32 20.64
CA ALA A 55 -0.45 9.56 20.20
C ALA A 55 -0.52 9.65 18.66
N VAL A 56 0.58 9.39 17.96
CA VAL A 56 0.61 9.42 16.47
C VAL A 56 -0.34 8.39 15.88
N ARG A 57 -0.42 7.20 16.49
CA ARG A 57 -1.39 6.16 16.09
C ARG A 57 -2.82 6.69 16.20
N GLY A 58 -3.17 7.26 17.35
CA GLY A 58 -4.48 7.87 17.60
C GLY A 58 -4.84 8.94 16.56
N LEU A 59 -3.91 9.82 16.17
CA LEU A 59 -4.16 10.87 15.17
C LEU A 59 -4.73 10.32 13.86
N GLY A 60 -4.10 9.29 13.28
CA GLY A 60 -4.58 8.72 12.02
C GLY A 60 -5.97 8.08 12.14
N MET A 61 -6.26 7.49 13.30
CA MET A 61 -7.55 6.86 13.58
C MET A 61 -8.65 7.89 13.79
N LEU A 62 -8.37 8.98 14.51
CA LEU A 62 -9.30 10.09 14.67
C LEU A 62 -9.63 10.73 13.31
N VAL A 63 -8.64 10.88 12.40
CA VAL A 63 -8.92 11.38 11.05
C VAL A 63 -9.79 10.41 10.26
N ARG A 64 -9.53 9.11 10.36
CA ARG A 64 -10.35 8.07 9.73
C ARG A 64 -11.81 8.09 10.22
N PHE A 65 -12.02 8.38 11.50
CA PHE A 65 -13.34 8.40 12.13
C PHE A 65 -14.22 9.59 11.71
N MET A 66 -13.62 10.72 11.32
CA MET A 66 -14.36 11.96 11.05
C MET A 66 -15.38 11.81 9.92
N GLN A 67 -16.55 12.40 10.16
CA GLN A 67 -17.65 12.47 9.21
C GLN A 67 -17.52 13.68 8.26
N PRO A 68 -18.15 13.65 7.07
CA PRO A 68 -18.07 14.74 6.10
C PRO A 68 -18.44 16.11 6.66
N HIS A 69 -19.49 16.18 7.49
CA HIS A 69 -19.96 17.43 8.09
C HIS A 69 -18.96 18.02 9.11
N THR A 70 -18.17 17.18 9.78
CA THR A 70 -17.10 17.62 10.68
C THR A 70 -15.88 18.09 9.89
N LEU A 71 -15.51 17.36 8.82
CA LEU A 71 -14.40 17.72 7.93
C LEU A 71 -14.61 19.07 7.22
N ALA A 72 -15.86 19.44 6.94
CA ALA A 72 -16.20 20.72 6.33
C ALA A 72 -15.96 21.93 7.26
N LYS A 73 -15.76 21.72 8.57
CA LYS A 73 -15.55 22.79 9.55
C LYS A 73 -14.09 23.26 9.51
N SER A 74 -13.89 24.57 9.35
CA SER A 74 -12.55 25.19 9.29
C SER A 74 -11.68 24.91 10.53
N SER A 75 -12.29 24.81 11.71
CA SER A 75 -11.60 24.42 12.93
C SER A 75 -10.98 23.02 12.84
N PHE A 76 -11.71 22.06 12.25
CA PHE A 76 -11.23 20.70 12.05
C PHE A 76 -10.22 20.61 10.90
N GLN A 77 -10.38 21.37 9.82
CA GLN A 77 -9.36 21.47 8.77
C GLN A 77 -8.00 21.90 9.36
N THR A 78 -8.02 22.93 10.23
CA THR A 78 -6.83 23.38 10.95
C THR A 78 -6.25 22.30 11.88
N LEU A 79 -7.11 21.51 12.55
CA LEU A 79 -6.66 20.40 13.42
C LEU A 79 -6.03 19.26 12.61
N ILE A 80 -6.59 18.93 11.45
CA ILE A 80 -6.05 17.91 10.54
C ILE A 80 -4.67 18.32 10.05
N GLU A 81 -4.51 19.57 9.60
CA GLU A 81 -3.20 20.09 9.20
C GLU A 81 -2.17 19.95 10.33
N LYS A 82 -2.51 20.35 11.56
CA LYS A 82 -1.64 20.18 12.73
C LYS A 82 -1.34 18.71 13.03
N ALA A 83 -2.33 17.83 12.90
CA ALA A 83 -2.14 16.38 13.07
C ALA A 83 -1.18 15.82 12.01
N VAL A 84 -1.35 16.19 10.75
CA VAL A 84 -0.47 15.79 9.64
C VAL A 84 0.95 16.30 9.88
N MET A 85 1.13 17.55 10.28
CA MET A 85 2.46 18.09 10.62
C MET A 85 3.12 17.32 11.77
N ALA A 86 2.35 16.91 12.78
CA ALA A 86 2.86 16.05 13.85
C ALA A 86 3.25 14.66 13.36
N LEU A 87 2.48 14.06 12.43
CA LEU A 87 2.82 12.78 11.79
C LEU A 87 4.08 12.91 10.94
N LEU A 88 4.19 13.95 10.12
CA LEU A 88 5.35 14.27 9.28
C LEU A 88 6.63 14.47 10.08
N LYS A 89 6.55 15.15 11.23
CA LYS A 89 7.69 15.27 12.15
C LYS A 89 8.15 13.90 12.66
N ASN A 90 7.21 13.04 13.01
CA ASN A 90 7.49 11.75 13.64
C ASN A 90 7.91 10.64 12.65
N ILE A 91 7.40 10.65 11.40
CA ILE A 91 7.82 9.73 10.34
C ILE A 91 9.26 10.01 9.89
N ASN A 92 9.67 11.28 9.88
CA ASN A 92 10.99 11.71 9.43
C ASN A 92 12.06 11.67 10.53
N GLY A 93 11.70 11.95 11.79
CA GLY A 93 12.67 12.08 12.89
C GLY A 93 12.45 11.18 14.10
N GLY A 94 11.36 10.41 14.15
CA GLY A 94 11.04 9.56 15.31
C GLY A 94 11.91 8.30 15.41
N ALA A 95 11.92 7.68 16.59
CA ALA A 95 12.47 6.33 16.75
C ALA A 95 11.69 5.31 15.89
N VAL A 96 12.29 4.14 15.62
CA VAL A 96 11.74 3.10 14.72
C VAL A 96 10.26 2.80 15.00
N LYS A 97 9.88 2.59 16.26
CA LYS A 97 8.48 2.32 16.65
C LYS A 97 7.56 3.51 16.39
N VAL A 98 8.04 4.73 16.60
CA VAL A 98 7.26 5.95 16.36
C VAL A 98 7.03 6.13 14.85
N ARG A 99 8.06 5.92 14.03
CA ARG A 99 7.96 5.94 12.55
C ARG A 99 7.00 4.88 12.03
N TRP A 100 7.09 3.66 12.58
CA TRP A 100 6.17 2.57 12.25
C TRP A 100 4.71 2.95 12.52
N ASN A 101 4.43 3.55 13.69
CA ASN A 101 3.07 4.01 14.05
C ASN A 101 2.63 5.22 13.22
N ALA A 102 3.54 6.12 12.84
CA ALA A 102 3.22 7.25 11.97
C ALA A 102 2.81 6.77 10.56
N CYS A 103 3.52 5.79 9.97
CA CYS A 103 3.13 5.18 8.70
C CYS A 103 1.76 4.49 8.82
N TYR A 104 1.53 3.74 9.90
CA TYR A 104 0.25 3.11 10.18
C TYR A 104 -0.90 4.12 10.32
N ALA A 105 -0.64 5.26 10.97
CA ALA A 105 -1.59 6.35 11.12
C ALA A 105 -1.95 6.99 9.78
N LEU A 106 -0.95 7.27 8.93
CA LEU A 106 -1.19 7.80 7.57
C LEU A 106 -2.05 6.84 6.73
N GLY A 107 -1.76 5.53 6.77
CA GLY A 107 -2.57 4.53 6.08
C GLY A 107 -4.02 4.51 6.58
N ASN A 108 -4.27 4.69 7.89
CA ASN A 108 -5.64 4.83 8.40
C ASN A 108 -6.30 6.13 7.94
N MET A 109 -5.58 7.24 7.99
CA MET A 109 -6.07 8.54 7.53
C MET A 109 -6.55 8.50 6.08
N PHE A 110 -5.80 7.83 5.19
CA PHE A 110 -6.14 7.68 3.78
C PHE A 110 -7.43 6.88 3.54
N ARG A 111 -7.92 6.11 4.53
CA ARG A 111 -9.20 5.40 4.42
C ARG A 111 -10.41 6.32 4.59
N ASN A 112 -10.22 7.60 4.90
CA ASN A 112 -11.32 8.56 4.90
C ASN A 112 -11.53 9.12 3.47
N PRO A 113 -12.58 8.72 2.74
CA PRO A 113 -12.79 9.14 1.36
C PRO A 113 -13.12 10.63 1.22
N ASN A 114 -13.44 11.30 2.33
CA ASN A 114 -13.84 12.71 2.36
C ASN A 114 -12.68 13.66 2.65
N LEU A 115 -11.46 13.14 2.81
CA LEU A 115 -10.28 13.95 3.17
C LEU A 115 -9.79 14.83 2.01
N GLY A 116 -10.16 14.49 0.76
CA GLY A 116 -9.69 15.19 -0.43
C GLY A 116 -8.18 15.08 -0.62
N LEU A 117 -7.63 13.87 -0.47
CA LEU A 117 -6.19 13.61 -0.38
C LEU A 117 -5.40 14.20 -1.56
N GLY A 118 -5.93 14.07 -2.78
CA GLY A 118 -5.29 14.57 -4.01
C GLY A 118 -5.12 16.08 -4.08
N THR A 119 -5.96 16.82 -3.36
CA THR A 119 -5.98 18.30 -3.37
C THR A 119 -5.54 18.91 -2.03
N ALA A 120 -5.26 18.08 -1.03
CA ALA A 120 -4.89 18.56 0.29
C ALA A 120 -3.53 19.29 0.24
N PRO A 121 -3.39 20.48 0.88
CA PRO A 121 -2.17 21.28 0.80
C PRO A 121 -0.94 20.57 1.39
N TRP A 122 -1.16 19.62 2.29
CA TRP A 122 -0.12 18.78 2.91
C TRP A 122 0.12 17.45 2.19
N GLY A 123 -0.70 17.10 1.19
CA GLY A 123 -0.68 15.78 0.54
C GLY A 123 0.68 15.44 -0.05
N SER A 124 1.28 16.37 -0.79
CA SER A 124 2.59 16.16 -1.41
C SER A 124 3.73 15.87 -0.42
N GLU A 125 3.73 16.53 0.73
CA GLU A 125 4.73 16.28 1.77
C GLU A 125 4.54 14.92 2.44
N VAL A 126 3.30 14.45 2.57
CA VAL A 126 3.00 13.11 3.07
C VAL A 126 3.51 12.04 2.13
N TYR A 127 3.22 12.14 0.83
CA TYR A 127 3.72 11.19 -0.17
C TYR A 127 5.25 11.19 -0.23
N ARG A 128 5.88 12.38 -0.23
CA ARG A 128 7.35 12.53 -0.17
C ARG A 128 7.96 11.83 1.05
N SER A 129 7.34 11.99 2.22
CA SER A 129 7.81 11.35 3.45
C SER A 129 7.64 9.82 3.43
N LEU A 130 6.55 9.31 2.84
CA LEU A 130 6.34 7.86 2.67
C LEU A 130 7.34 7.26 1.66
N ILE A 131 7.59 7.93 0.55
CA ILE A 131 8.62 7.56 -0.43
C ILE A 131 9.98 7.43 0.28
N LYS A 132 10.36 8.46 1.04
CA LYS A 132 11.62 8.45 1.82
C LYS A 132 11.69 7.29 2.80
N VAL A 133 10.58 6.95 3.46
CA VAL A 133 10.52 5.76 4.33
C VAL A 133 10.83 4.48 3.56
N ILE A 134 10.23 4.30 2.38
CA ILE A 134 10.36 3.07 1.60
C ILE A 134 11.77 2.93 1.01
N THR A 135 12.39 4.04 0.58
CA THR A 135 13.71 4.01 -0.07
C THR A 135 14.88 4.06 0.91
N GLU A 136 14.77 4.80 2.02
CA GLU A 136 15.92 5.10 2.90
C GLU A 136 15.85 4.44 4.29
N CYS A 137 14.67 3.99 4.76
CA CYS A 137 14.58 3.41 6.10
C CYS A 137 15.21 2.02 6.16
N LYS A 138 16.18 1.81 7.06
CA LYS A 138 16.81 0.49 7.25
C LYS A 138 15.84 -0.58 7.76
N ASN A 139 14.86 -0.21 8.58
CA ASN A 139 13.98 -1.17 9.22
C ASN A 139 12.84 -1.60 8.29
N PHE A 140 12.77 -2.88 7.94
CA PHE A 140 11.83 -3.38 6.93
C PHE A 140 10.38 -3.31 7.38
N LYS A 141 10.10 -3.40 8.68
CA LYS A 141 8.72 -3.22 9.18
C LYS A 141 8.20 -1.81 8.95
N VAL A 142 9.05 -0.80 9.10
CA VAL A 142 8.67 0.59 8.80
C VAL A 142 8.44 0.75 7.30
N ARG A 143 9.31 0.19 6.46
CA ARG A 143 9.13 0.18 4.99
C ARG A 143 7.83 -0.51 4.57
N ILE A 144 7.53 -1.69 5.13
CA ILE A 144 6.29 -2.45 4.90
C ILE A 144 5.07 -1.58 5.18
N ASN A 145 5.02 -0.93 6.35
CA ASN A 145 3.91 -0.04 6.68
C ASN A 145 3.84 1.19 5.77
N GLY A 146 4.98 1.74 5.35
CA GLY A 146 5.03 2.83 4.39
C GLY A 146 4.41 2.44 3.05
N ALA A 147 4.81 1.29 2.51
CA ALA A 147 4.27 0.73 1.26
C ALA A 147 2.78 0.39 1.41
N LEU A 148 2.36 -0.21 2.53
CA LEU A 148 0.95 -0.48 2.82
C LEU A 148 0.12 0.81 2.86
N ALA A 149 0.64 1.90 3.42
CA ALA A 149 -0.07 3.18 3.41
C ALA A 149 -0.27 3.69 1.96
N LEU A 150 0.73 3.51 1.08
CA LEU A 150 0.62 3.87 -0.33
C LEU A 150 -0.33 2.97 -1.14
N SER A 151 -0.80 1.85 -0.59
CA SER A 151 -1.79 0.96 -1.24
C SER A 151 -3.22 1.18 -0.73
N ILE A 152 -3.48 2.27 -0.02
CA ILE A 152 -4.81 2.58 0.55
C ILE A 152 -5.66 3.49 -0.34
N PRO A 153 -5.14 4.62 -0.89
CA PRO A 153 -5.96 5.53 -1.69
C PRO A 153 -6.57 4.78 -2.89
N SER A 154 -7.89 4.78 -3.02
CA SER A 154 -8.59 3.90 -3.97
C SER A 154 -8.85 4.53 -5.33
N LYS A 155 -8.45 5.79 -5.54
CA LYS A 155 -8.66 6.52 -6.79
C LYS A 155 -7.35 7.13 -7.26
N ARG A 156 -7.14 7.16 -8.58
CA ARG A 156 -5.98 7.80 -9.20
C ARG A 156 -5.79 9.24 -8.73
N LEU A 157 -6.88 10.01 -8.65
CA LEU A 157 -6.86 11.41 -8.22
C LEU A 157 -6.38 11.61 -6.78
N ASP A 158 -6.50 10.61 -5.90
CA ASP A 158 -6.06 10.76 -4.50
C ASP A 158 -4.52 10.87 -4.39
N TYR A 159 -3.79 10.41 -5.40
CA TYR A 159 -2.33 10.57 -5.50
C TYR A 159 -1.91 11.96 -6.01
N GLY A 160 -2.86 12.83 -6.38
CA GLY A 160 -2.57 14.17 -6.88
C GLY A 160 -2.05 14.18 -8.32
N SER A 161 -1.07 15.03 -8.60
CA SER A 161 -0.52 15.24 -9.95
C SER A 161 0.13 13.98 -10.55
N ILE A 162 0.28 13.98 -11.88
CA ILE A 162 1.04 12.96 -12.62
C ILE A 162 2.45 12.80 -12.05
N ASP A 163 3.20 13.90 -11.87
CA ASP A 163 4.54 13.87 -11.26
C ASP A 163 4.55 13.15 -9.89
N GLN A 164 3.54 13.40 -9.04
CA GLN A 164 3.48 12.76 -7.72
C GLN A 164 3.19 11.25 -7.81
N PHE A 165 2.25 10.86 -8.67
CA PHE A 165 1.94 9.44 -8.90
C PHE A 165 3.14 8.69 -9.49
N THR A 166 3.80 9.28 -10.48
CA THR A 166 5.02 8.78 -11.11
C THR A 166 6.17 8.62 -10.11
N ARG A 167 6.34 9.56 -9.16
CA ARG A 167 7.31 9.42 -8.07
C ARG A 167 7.01 8.24 -7.15
N VAL A 168 5.74 7.97 -6.87
CA VAL A 168 5.32 6.80 -6.08
C VAL A 168 5.66 5.51 -6.84
N TRP A 169 5.38 5.44 -8.14
CA TRP A 169 5.80 4.32 -9.00
C TRP A 169 7.31 4.10 -8.98
N SER A 170 8.07 5.16 -9.25
CA SER A 170 9.54 5.12 -9.28
C SER A 170 10.10 4.59 -7.96
N CYS A 171 9.57 5.07 -6.83
CA CYS A 171 9.92 4.60 -5.49
C CYS A 171 9.72 3.09 -5.33
N LEU A 172 8.58 2.55 -5.76
CA LEU A 172 8.26 1.12 -5.59
C LEU A 172 9.11 0.22 -6.48
N VAL A 173 9.32 0.63 -7.74
CA VAL A 173 10.18 -0.10 -8.69
C VAL A 173 11.61 -0.13 -8.17
N GLN A 174 12.16 1.02 -7.76
CA GLN A 174 13.51 1.10 -7.18
C GLN A 174 13.64 0.28 -5.89
N ALA A 175 12.66 0.36 -4.99
CA ALA A 175 12.68 -0.40 -3.74
C ALA A 175 12.67 -1.91 -3.98
N THR A 176 11.98 -2.37 -5.03
CA THR A 176 11.96 -3.77 -5.45
C THR A 176 13.30 -4.18 -6.07
N ALA A 177 13.92 -3.33 -6.88
CA ALA A 177 15.22 -3.60 -7.51
C ALA A 177 16.35 -3.84 -6.49
N VAL A 178 16.33 -3.11 -5.36
CA VAL A 178 17.39 -3.19 -4.34
C VAL A 178 17.05 -4.08 -3.15
N ILE A 179 15.88 -4.74 -3.11
CA ILE A 179 15.43 -5.50 -1.94
C ILE A 179 16.36 -6.66 -1.57
N GLY A 180 17.12 -7.19 -2.52
CA GLY A 180 18.12 -8.24 -2.30
C GLY A 180 19.42 -7.74 -1.65
N GLN A 181 19.70 -6.43 -1.68
CA GLN A 181 20.96 -5.82 -1.27
C GLN A 181 21.01 -5.50 0.24
N VAL A 182 20.50 -6.42 1.07
CA VAL A 182 20.33 -6.19 2.51
C VAL A 182 21.64 -6.40 3.26
N SER A 183 22.13 -5.36 3.94
CA SER A 183 23.33 -5.44 4.77
C SER A 183 23.09 -6.05 6.16
N GLU A 184 21.87 -5.93 6.71
CA GLU A 184 21.55 -6.33 8.08
C GLU A 184 20.81 -7.68 8.11
N ILE A 185 21.48 -8.72 8.61
CA ILE A 185 20.95 -10.10 8.70
C ILE A 185 19.62 -10.15 9.47
N SER A 186 19.45 -9.32 10.51
CA SER A 186 18.23 -9.25 11.32
C SER A 186 16.98 -8.84 10.54
N GLU A 187 17.14 -8.14 9.41
CA GLU A 187 16.04 -7.70 8.55
C GLU A 187 15.69 -8.73 7.47
N LEU A 188 16.59 -9.68 7.16
CA LEU A 188 16.35 -10.69 6.12
C LEU A 188 15.07 -11.50 6.34
N LYS A 189 14.67 -11.74 7.60
CA LYS A 189 13.41 -12.42 7.95
C LYS A 189 12.15 -11.67 7.52
N TYR A 190 12.24 -10.39 7.19
CA TYR A 190 11.13 -9.56 6.69
C TYR A 190 11.26 -9.23 5.20
N ARG A 191 12.32 -9.71 4.54
CA ARG A 191 12.60 -9.39 3.13
C ARG A 191 11.45 -9.81 2.22
N ASP A 192 10.99 -11.04 2.36
CA ASP A 192 9.93 -11.57 1.50
C ASP A 192 8.59 -10.87 1.80
N THR A 193 8.28 -10.60 3.07
CA THR A 193 7.11 -9.77 3.43
C THR A 193 7.16 -8.37 2.83
N LEU A 194 8.34 -7.73 2.81
CA LEU A 194 8.50 -6.44 2.16
C LEU A 194 8.34 -6.53 0.64
N ARG A 195 8.93 -7.55 0.00
CA ARG A 195 8.75 -7.80 -1.45
C ARG A 195 7.28 -7.94 -1.78
N ASP A 196 6.58 -8.77 -1.03
CA ASP A 196 5.17 -9.08 -1.26
C ASP A 196 4.31 -7.83 -1.08
N GLN A 197 4.59 -7.01 -0.05
CA GLN A 197 3.89 -5.72 0.11
C GLN A 197 4.20 -4.72 -1.02
N LEU A 198 5.44 -4.65 -1.50
CA LEU A 198 5.79 -3.80 -2.65
C LEU A 198 5.06 -4.26 -3.91
N CYS A 199 5.03 -5.56 -4.18
CA CYS A 199 4.30 -6.16 -5.30
C CYS A 199 2.79 -5.86 -5.22
N GLN A 200 2.18 -6.05 -4.04
CA GLN A 200 0.78 -5.72 -3.80
C GLN A 200 0.49 -4.24 -4.06
N THR A 201 1.41 -3.34 -3.65
CA THR A 201 1.27 -1.90 -3.86
C THR A 201 1.40 -1.55 -5.34
N ILE A 202 2.33 -2.18 -6.07
CA ILE A 202 2.48 -2.02 -7.52
C ILE A 202 1.23 -2.49 -8.26
N ILE A 203 0.69 -3.67 -7.92
CA ILE A 203 -0.58 -4.19 -8.47
C ILE A 203 -1.71 -3.19 -8.24
N HIS A 204 -1.80 -2.66 -7.01
CA HIS A 204 -2.80 -1.66 -6.66
C HIS A 204 -2.68 -0.39 -7.51
N LEU A 205 -1.48 0.16 -7.70
CA LEU A 205 -1.29 1.33 -8.55
C LEU A 205 -1.56 1.03 -10.02
N ALA A 206 -1.24 -0.17 -10.50
CA ALA A 206 -1.51 -0.59 -11.87
C ALA A 206 -3.00 -0.57 -12.20
N LEU A 207 -3.87 -0.91 -11.23
CA LEU A 207 -5.33 -0.78 -11.35
C LEU A 207 -5.82 0.68 -11.42
N LEU A 208 -4.97 1.65 -11.09
CA LEU A 208 -5.32 3.06 -11.05
C LEU A 208 -4.67 3.87 -12.18
N VAL A 209 -3.77 3.26 -12.98
CA VAL A 209 -3.10 3.94 -14.10
C VAL A 209 -4.15 4.47 -15.07
N ASP A 210 -4.04 5.74 -15.41
CA ASP A 210 -4.80 6.33 -16.51
C ASP A 210 -3.91 6.53 -17.75
N GLY A 211 -4.50 6.93 -18.88
CA GLY A 211 -3.77 7.17 -20.12
C GLY A 211 -2.76 8.31 -20.01
N ASP A 212 -3.03 9.31 -19.16
CA ASP A 212 -2.19 10.50 -18.99
C ASP A 212 -0.89 10.16 -18.22
N ASP A 213 -0.91 9.12 -17.39
CA ASP A 213 0.25 8.63 -16.64
C ASP A 213 1.31 7.95 -17.51
N LEU A 214 0.90 7.32 -18.62
CA LEU A 214 1.70 6.34 -19.34
C LEU A 214 3.02 6.93 -19.88
N SER A 215 2.99 8.16 -20.40
CA SER A 215 4.20 8.83 -20.89
C SER A 215 5.26 9.02 -19.79
N ASP A 216 4.83 9.39 -18.58
CA ASP A 216 5.72 9.58 -17.42
C ASP A 216 6.16 8.25 -16.79
N LEU A 217 5.39 7.18 -16.97
CA LEU A 217 5.76 5.83 -16.53
C LEU A 217 6.78 5.15 -17.45
N ASN A 218 6.81 5.50 -18.75
CA ASN A 218 7.74 4.93 -19.72
C ASN A 218 9.20 4.84 -19.21
N PRO A 219 9.86 5.94 -18.80
CA PRO A 219 11.26 5.89 -18.35
C PRO A 219 11.47 5.09 -17.06
N ILE A 220 10.42 4.88 -16.26
CA ILE A 220 10.51 4.05 -15.04
C ILE A 220 10.48 2.57 -15.43
N MET A 221 9.63 2.20 -16.38
CA MET A 221 9.47 0.82 -16.81
C MET A 221 10.65 0.34 -17.65
N GLN A 222 11.26 1.22 -18.44
CA GLN A 222 12.44 0.92 -19.24
C GLN A 222 13.56 0.31 -18.36
N GLY A 223 14.00 -0.89 -18.73
CA GLY A 223 15.03 -1.65 -18.01
C GLY A 223 14.60 -2.33 -16.71
N ASN A 224 13.33 -2.19 -16.29
CA ASN A 224 12.81 -2.79 -15.05
C ASN A 224 11.79 -3.92 -15.28
N VAL A 225 11.34 -4.13 -16.53
CA VAL A 225 10.27 -5.08 -16.89
C VAL A 225 10.54 -6.50 -16.36
N ASP A 226 11.68 -7.12 -16.72
CA ASP A 226 11.98 -8.51 -16.33
C ASP A 226 12.04 -8.70 -14.81
N MET A 227 12.63 -7.73 -14.11
CA MET A 227 12.74 -7.74 -12.66
C MET A 227 11.36 -7.64 -12.01
N MET A 228 10.52 -6.73 -12.50
CA MET A 228 9.16 -6.56 -12.00
C MET A 228 8.32 -7.81 -12.28
N GLN A 229 8.35 -8.31 -13.51
CA GLN A 229 7.65 -9.53 -13.91
C GLN A 229 8.03 -10.71 -13.01
N SER A 230 9.33 -10.94 -12.79
CA SER A 230 9.81 -12.01 -11.89
C SER A 230 9.28 -11.86 -10.46
N ASN A 231 9.25 -10.64 -9.91
CA ASN A 231 8.75 -10.40 -8.56
C ASN A 231 7.22 -10.58 -8.46
N ILE A 232 6.46 -10.08 -9.44
CA ILE A 232 5.01 -10.23 -9.51
C ILE A 232 4.63 -11.71 -9.66
N GLN A 233 5.33 -12.48 -10.49
CA GLN A 233 5.11 -13.92 -10.64
C GLN A 233 5.40 -14.68 -9.33
N LYS A 234 6.53 -14.39 -8.67
CA LYS A 234 6.86 -14.96 -7.35
C LYS A 234 5.78 -14.66 -6.31
N PHE A 235 5.33 -13.41 -6.24
CA PHE A 235 4.25 -13.00 -5.34
C PHE A 235 2.95 -13.76 -5.62
N SER A 236 2.53 -13.83 -6.89
CA SER A 236 1.31 -14.52 -7.31
C SER A 236 1.36 -16.02 -6.98
N SER A 237 2.52 -16.67 -7.18
CA SER A 237 2.71 -18.11 -6.90
C SER A 237 2.71 -18.50 -5.43
N THR A 238 3.02 -17.57 -4.51
CA THR A 238 3.08 -17.84 -3.06
C THR A 238 1.69 -18.13 -2.46
N SER A 239 0.63 -17.93 -3.24
CA SER A 239 -0.76 -18.01 -2.81
C SER A 239 -1.40 -19.37 -3.05
N SER A 240 -0.83 -20.17 -3.96
CA SER A 240 -1.27 -21.54 -4.24
C SER A 240 -1.05 -22.50 -3.06
N THR A 241 -0.38 -22.05 -1.99
CA THR A 241 0.03 -22.86 -0.84
C THR A 241 -0.52 -22.37 0.51
N ALA A 242 -1.27 -21.26 0.55
CA ALA A 242 -1.80 -20.69 1.80
C ALA A 242 -3.20 -21.24 2.15
N SER A 243 -3.36 -21.79 3.35
CA SER A 243 -4.60 -22.35 3.88
C SER A 243 -5.66 -21.28 4.19
N ALA A 244 -6.93 -21.67 4.02
CA ALA A 244 -8.12 -20.85 4.24
C ALA A 244 -8.15 -20.21 5.64
N GLY A 245 -8.06 -18.88 5.71
CA GLY A 245 -8.21 -18.14 6.98
C GLY A 245 -7.73 -16.69 6.99
N GLN A 246 -6.96 -16.24 6.00
CA GLN A 246 -6.57 -14.83 5.84
C GLN A 246 -7.32 -14.24 4.65
N LYS A 247 -7.94 -13.05 4.82
CA LYS A 247 -8.63 -12.34 3.74
C LYS A 247 -7.67 -12.18 2.55
N PRO A 248 -8.11 -12.45 1.30
CA PRO A 248 -7.24 -12.37 0.14
C PRO A 248 -6.93 -10.90 -0.11
N HIS A 249 -5.74 -10.45 0.26
CA HIS A 249 -5.16 -9.29 -0.41
C HIS A 249 -4.75 -9.80 -1.80
N GLY A 250 -5.40 -9.23 -2.82
CA GLY A 250 -5.41 -9.71 -4.20
C GLY A 250 -4.01 -9.87 -4.78
N ASN A 251 -3.54 -11.12 -4.75
CA ASN A 251 -2.44 -11.69 -5.52
C ASN A 251 -2.83 -11.96 -6.98
N ASP A 252 -4.08 -11.71 -7.33
CA ASP A 252 -4.60 -11.86 -8.68
C ASP A 252 -4.25 -10.63 -9.53
N VAL A 253 -3.53 -10.89 -10.62
CA VAL A 253 -3.16 -9.89 -11.62
C VAL A 253 -4.18 -9.79 -12.77
N ALA A 254 -5.19 -10.67 -12.81
CA ALA A 254 -6.22 -10.64 -13.85
C ALA A 254 -6.95 -9.29 -13.95
N PRO A 255 -7.37 -8.64 -12.85
CA PRO A 255 -8.00 -7.32 -12.93
C PRO A 255 -7.05 -6.24 -13.47
N VAL A 256 -5.74 -6.35 -13.22
CA VAL A 256 -4.75 -5.42 -13.78
C VAL A 256 -4.68 -5.59 -15.29
N ARG A 257 -4.65 -6.82 -15.78
CA ARG A 257 -4.63 -7.08 -17.23
C ARG A 257 -5.87 -6.56 -17.92
N GLU A 258 -7.05 -6.81 -17.35
CA GLU A 258 -8.31 -6.29 -17.88
C GLU A 258 -8.28 -4.76 -17.95
N HIS A 259 -7.88 -4.11 -16.85
CA HIS A 259 -7.75 -2.65 -16.79
C HIS A 259 -6.79 -2.12 -17.86
N LEU A 260 -5.57 -2.66 -17.96
CA LEU A 260 -4.58 -2.21 -18.94
C LEU A 260 -5.05 -2.43 -20.38
N SER A 261 -5.76 -3.51 -20.70
CA SER A 261 -6.34 -3.71 -22.03
C SER A 261 -7.36 -2.63 -22.39
N THR A 262 -8.11 -2.08 -21.43
CA THR A 262 -9.02 -0.95 -21.72
C THR A 262 -8.30 0.33 -22.15
N LEU A 263 -7.01 0.47 -21.83
CA LEU A 263 -6.21 1.64 -22.20
C LEU A 263 -5.71 1.56 -23.66
N GLU A 264 -5.75 0.39 -24.30
CA GLU A 264 -5.35 0.21 -25.71
C GLU A 264 -6.25 1.01 -26.67
N ASP A 265 -7.53 1.15 -26.31
CA ASP A 265 -8.55 1.83 -27.11
C ASP A 265 -8.41 3.36 -27.08
N ILE A 266 -7.50 3.91 -26.27
CA ILE A 266 -7.28 5.36 -26.19
C ILE A 266 -6.66 5.87 -27.51
N GLN A 267 -7.45 6.62 -28.26
CA GLN A 267 -7.01 7.26 -29.49
C GLN A 267 -5.97 8.35 -29.21
N GLY A 268 -4.91 8.38 -30.02
CA GLY A 268 -3.90 9.45 -29.95
C GLY A 268 -2.84 9.30 -28.87
N LEU A 269 -2.72 8.13 -28.22
CA LEU A 269 -1.59 7.85 -27.33
C LEU A 269 -0.25 8.06 -28.07
N GLU A 270 0.59 8.89 -27.46
CA GLU A 270 1.95 9.14 -27.92
C GLU A 270 2.79 7.85 -27.91
N PRO A 271 3.86 7.74 -28.72
CA PRO A 271 4.66 6.52 -28.80
C PRO A 271 5.20 6.03 -27.45
N GLY A 272 5.67 6.95 -26.60
CA GLY A 272 6.18 6.61 -25.27
C GLY A 272 5.10 6.03 -24.34
N ALA A 273 3.88 6.58 -24.41
CA ALA A 273 2.74 6.05 -23.66
C ALA A 273 2.37 4.63 -24.11
N ARG A 274 2.39 4.36 -25.41
CA ARG A 274 2.11 3.02 -25.95
C ARG A 274 3.17 2.00 -25.52
N GLU A 275 4.44 2.37 -25.58
CA GLU A 275 5.53 1.50 -25.11
C GLU A 275 5.44 1.24 -23.59
N ALA A 276 5.05 2.24 -22.79
CA ALA A 276 4.82 2.04 -21.35
C ALA A 276 3.68 1.04 -21.08
N LEU A 277 2.58 1.15 -21.84
CA LEU A 277 1.45 0.23 -21.74
C LEU A 277 1.87 -1.20 -22.07
N GLU A 278 2.60 -1.40 -23.17
CA GLU A 278 3.13 -2.71 -23.58
C GLU A 278 4.05 -3.31 -22.49
N MET A 279 4.95 -2.49 -21.92
CA MET A 279 5.82 -2.92 -20.81
C MET A 279 5.03 -3.30 -19.55
N LEU A 280 4.01 -2.52 -19.17
CA LEU A 280 3.14 -2.84 -18.03
C LEU A 280 2.38 -4.14 -18.29
N GLN A 281 1.81 -4.31 -19.48
CA GLN A 281 1.13 -5.54 -19.86
C GLN A 281 2.06 -6.74 -19.77
N GLN A 282 3.31 -6.62 -20.24
CA GLN A 282 4.34 -7.65 -20.13
C GLN A 282 4.62 -8.04 -18.67
N VAL A 283 4.73 -7.05 -17.76
CA VAL A 283 4.95 -7.31 -16.32
C VAL A 283 3.83 -8.17 -15.71
N PHE A 284 2.58 -7.96 -16.12
CA PHE A 284 1.41 -8.62 -15.54
C PHE A 284 0.90 -9.83 -16.34
N VAL A 285 1.66 -10.34 -17.32
CA VAL A 285 1.32 -11.58 -18.04
C VAL A 285 1.21 -12.76 -17.07
N ALA A 286 0.17 -13.57 -17.22
CA ALA A 286 0.02 -14.81 -16.45
C ALA A 286 1.12 -15.81 -16.80
N MET A 287 1.57 -16.60 -15.83
CA MET A 287 2.40 -17.77 -16.14
C MET A 287 1.55 -18.73 -17.00
N THR A 288 1.86 -18.83 -18.28
CA THR A 288 1.41 -19.98 -19.08
C THR A 288 2.12 -21.19 -18.52
N THR A 289 1.35 -22.09 -17.92
CA THR A 289 1.86 -23.42 -17.57
C THR A 289 2.04 -24.21 -18.86
N GLU A 290 3.04 -23.87 -19.66
CA GLU A 290 3.57 -24.82 -20.64
C GLU A 290 4.36 -25.86 -19.85
N VAL A 291 3.63 -26.85 -19.34
CA VAL A 291 4.24 -28.14 -19.01
C VAL A 291 4.77 -28.67 -20.34
N MET A 292 6.09 -28.70 -20.45
CA MET A 292 6.80 -29.50 -21.44
C MET A 292 6.28 -30.94 -21.37
N LEU A 293 5.37 -31.29 -22.26
CA LEU A 293 5.20 -32.67 -22.69
C LEU A 293 6.41 -32.96 -23.57
N ASP A 294 7.52 -33.32 -22.93
CA ASP A 294 8.65 -33.87 -23.64
C ASP A 294 8.29 -35.29 -24.05
N ASP A 295 8.10 -35.44 -25.36
CA ASP A 295 7.97 -36.72 -26.06
C ASP A 295 9.19 -37.60 -25.74
N THR A 296 8.98 -38.70 -25.04
CA THR A 296 9.75 -39.95 -25.24
C THR A 296 8.98 -41.13 -24.65
N ASP A 297 8.27 -41.89 -25.48
CA ASP A 297 8.72 -43.25 -25.82
C ASP A 297 7.73 -43.95 -26.78
N PRO A 298 8.13 -44.29 -28.03
CA PRO A 298 7.41 -45.25 -28.84
C PRO A 298 8.17 -46.58 -28.87
N GLN A 299 7.88 -47.50 -27.95
CA GLN A 299 8.03 -48.94 -28.23
C GLN A 299 6.88 -49.77 -27.64
N SER A 300 6.00 -50.14 -28.57
CA SER A 300 5.15 -51.31 -28.52
C SER A 300 5.96 -52.61 -28.30
N MET A 301 5.51 -53.50 -27.41
CA MET A 301 4.94 -54.81 -27.79
C MET A 301 5.02 -55.87 -26.68
N SER A 302 3.82 -56.29 -26.25
CA SER A 302 3.40 -57.69 -26.10
C SER A 302 3.85 -58.55 -24.90
N SER A 303 2.88 -59.39 -24.50
CA SER A 303 2.92 -60.52 -23.56
C SER A 303 2.98 -60.12 -22.08
N GLY A 304 2.02 -60.45 -21.21
CA GLY A 304 1.06 -61.55 -21.22
C GLY A 304 1.41 -62.51 -20.08
N GLY A 305 0.59 -62.51 -19.03
CA GLY A 305 0.52 -63.63 -18.08
C GLY A 305 0.77 -63.29 -16.61
N GLY A 306 -0.24 -63.56 -15.78
CA GLY A 306 -0.03 -64.29 -14.52
C GLY A 306 0.09 -63.48 -13.24
N ILE A 307 -1.06 -63.24 -12.60
CA ILE A 307 -1.27 -63.37 -11.13
C ILE A 307 -0.94 -64.84 -10.74
N PRO A 308 -0.50 -65.26 -9.51
CA PRO A 308 -0.87 -64.72 -8.18
C PRO A 308 0.20 -64.63 -7.06
N LEU A 309 -0.20 -63.89 -6.02
CA LEU A 309 -0.17 -64.17 -4.57
C LEU A 309 1.06 -64.87 -3.97
N ASP A 310 1.76 -64.16 -3.08
CA ASP A 310 1.55 -64.23 -1.63
C ASP A 310 1.96 -62.89 -0.97
#